data_AF-A0A0D0D840-F1
#
_entry.id   AF-A0A0D0D840-F1
#
_cell.length_a   1.000
_cell.length_b   1.000
_cell.length_c   1.000
_cell.angle_alpha   90.00
_cell.angle_beta   90.00
_cell.angle_gamma   90.00
#
_symmetry.space_group_name_H-M   'P 1'
#
loop_
_entity.id
_entity.type
_entity.pdbx_description
1 polymer ?
#
loop_
_entity_poly.entity_id
_entity_poly.type
_entity_poly.pdbx_seq_one_letter_code
_entity_poly.pdbx_strand_id
1 'polypeptide(L)'
;MKRVYRLEGWRGLLKGIVPVSLMTVTRVTIIGSLPPLNPVLAICRSAIFFIPEMTLESRTVTAREMLPFFDVRRAIPVLFSRPERRQPWLLYLTPGVVPVTLLQLACGHLVAQIQDAVTSLVVDREISYGVSTLTLVRLGCVILRTAMTTPLQVIAVRLAIQRNRSPVSLGKNRLSINGSEKLAERLTTEEQVLHLRTDLDLPPYTGMWDCARCIIKEEGLWVLYRTSCMLFLSMS
;
A
#
# COMPACT_ATOMS: atom_id res chain seq x y z
N MET A 1 -15.71 3.71 -12.52
CA MET A 1 -14.92 3.56 -13.76
C MET A 1 -15.26 4.54 -14.87
N LYS A 2 -16.55 4.82 -15.19
CA LYS A 2 -16.93 5.78 -16.27
C LYS A 2 -16.29 7.17 -16.15
N ARG A 3 -16.15 7.71 -14.93
CA ARG A 3 -15.48 9.01 -14.68
C ARG A 3 -13.98 8.97 -14.99
N VAL A 4 -13.28 7.92 -14.58
CA VAL A 4 -11.83 7.73 -14.85
C VAL A 4 -11.59 7.55 -16.35
N TYR A 5 -12.43 6.74 -17.01
CA TYR A 5 -12.37 6.59 -18.46
C TYR A 5 -12.53 7.92 -19.22
N ARG A 6 -13.42 8.79 -18.74
CA ARG A 6 -13.66 10.11 -19.34
C ARG A 6 -12.51 11.10 -19.11
N LEU A 7 -11.80 10.99 -17.98
CA LEU A 7 -10.74 11.92 -17.60
C LEU A 7 -9.35 11.46 -18.08
N GLU A 8 -9.09 10.15 -18.14
CA GLU A 8 -7.75 9.60 -18.35
C GLU A 8 -7.67 8.56 -19.49
N GLY A 9 -8.81 8.19 -20.09
CA GLY A 9 -8.89 7.17 -21.13
C GLY A 9 -8.50 5.76 -20.66
N TRP A 10 -8.24 4.86 -21.62
CA TRP A 10 -7.78 3.49 -21.35
C TRP A 10 -6.44 3.42 -20.62
N ARG A 11 -5.58 4.43 -20.83
CA ARG A 11 -4.26 4.50 -20.20
C ARG A 11 -4.34 4.76 -18.69
N GLY A 12 -5.31 5.53 -18.21
CA GLY A 12 -5.53 5.72 -16.78
C GLY A 12 -5.88 4.42 -16.05
N LEU A 13 -6.66 3.55 -16.69
CA LEU A 13 -7.06 2.26 -16.10
C LEU A 13 -5.87 1.29 -15.91
N LEU A 14 -4.87 1.37 -16.79
CA LEU A 14 -3.67 0.52 -16.77
C LEU A 14 -2.55 1.06 -15.88
N LYS A 15 -2.70 2.26 -15.30
CA LYS A 15 -1.67 2.95 -14.51
C LYS A 15 -1.13 2.13 -13.32
N GLY A 16 -1.99 1.35 -12.68
CA GLY A 16 -1.62 0.48 -11.55
C GLY A 16 -1.21 -0.94 -11.95
N ILE A 17 -1.70 -1.46 -13.08
CA ILE A 17 -1.57 -2.89 -13.43
C ILE A 17 -0.11 -3.26 -13.75
N VAL A 18 0.62 -2.40 -14.43
CA VAL A 18 2.00 -2.67 -14.86
C VAL A 18 3.00 -2.71 -13.69
N PRO A 19 3.09 -1.70 -12.80
CA PRO A 19 4.00 -1.78 -11.66
C PRO A 19 3.66 -2.94 -10.72
N VAL A 20 2.36 -3.22 -10.52
CA VAL A 20 1.90 -4.35 -9.70
C VAL A 20 2.29 -5.69 -10.32
N SER A 21 2.04 -5.89 -11.62
CA SER A 21 2.42 -7.14 -12.29
C SER A 21 3.94 -7.33 -12.34
N LEU A 22 4.71 -6.29 -12.64
CA LEU A 22 6.18 -6.36 -12.68
C LEU A 22 6.75 -6.72 -11.29
N MET A 23 6.28 -6.06 -10.23
CA MET A 23 6.72 -6.36 -8.86
C MET A 23 6.29 -7.75 -8.43
N THR A 24 5.10 -8.20 -8.83
CA THR A 24 4.60 -9.54 -8.51
C THR A 24 5.42 -10.63 -9.19
N VAL A 25 5.75 -10.48 -10.48
CA VAL A 25 6.63 -11.41 -11.20
C VAL A 25 8.02 -11.44 -10.56
N THR A 26 8.58 -10.28 -10.24
CA THR A 26 9.90 -10.16 -9.58
C THR A 26 9.90 -10.85 -8.22
N ARG A 27 8.83 -10.68 -7.45
CA ARG A 27 8.66 -11.32 -6.14
C ARG A 27 8.56 -12.85 -6.25
N VAL A 28 7.72 -13.37 -7.15
CA VAL A 28 7.55 -14.83 -7.33
C VAL A 28 8.84 -15.48 -7.80
N THR A 29 9.53 -14.86 -8.76
CA THR A 29 10.79 -15.38 -9.30
C THR A 29 11.91 -15.40 -8.25
N ILE A 30 12.10 -14.31 -7.51
CA ILE A 30 13.17 -14.20 -6.51
C ILE A 30 12.87 -15.01 -5.25
N ILE A 31 11.66 -14.90 -4.69
CA ILE A 31 11.30 -15.59 -3.44
C ILE A 31 11.16 -17.10 -3.67
N GLY A 32 10.61 -17.51 -4.83
CA GLY A 32 10.41 -18.91 -5.19
C GLY A 32 11.72 -19.67 -5.47
N SER A 33 12.77 -18.98 -5.90
CA SER A 33 14.08 -19.62 -6.18
C SER A 33 14.97 -19.84 -4.96
N LEU A 34 14.60 -19.28 -3.81
CA LEU A 34 15.42 -19.33 -2.60
C LEU A 34 15.07 -20.54 -1.72
N PRO A 35 16.05 -21.09 -0.98
CA PRO A 35 15.82 -22.24 -0.11
C PRO A 35 14.77 -21.96 0.98
N PRO A 36 14.10 -23.01 1.50
CA PRO A 36 13.19 -22.87 2.63
C PRO A 36 13.97 -22.35 3.85
N LEU A 37 13.46 -21.27 4.42
CA LEU A 37 14.02 -20.65 5.63
C LEU A 37 13.04 -20.85 6.79
N ASN A 38 13.54 -20.67 8.01
CA ASN A 38 12.68 -20.56 9.20
C ASN A 38 11.57 -19.52 8.98
N PRO A 39 10.35 -19.74 9.52
CA PRO A 39 9.18 -18.89 9.24
C PRO A 39 9.43 -17.41 9.58
N VAL A 40 10.16 -17.13 10.66
CA VAL A 40 10.55 -15.76 11.05
C VAL A 40 11.43 -15.10 9.97
N LEU A 41 12.42 -15.84 9.48
CA LEU A 41 13.33 -15.32 8.46
C LEU A 41 12.63 -15.18 7.10
N ALA A 42 11.66 -16.06 6.81
CA ALA A 42 10.78 -15.94 5.65
C ALA A 42 9.90 -14.67 5.72
N ILE A 43 9.38 -14.31 6.91
CA ILE A 43 8.64 -13.06 7.13
C ILE A 43 9.54 -11.84 6.90
N CYS A 44 10.73 -11.81 7.52
CA CYS A 44 11.68 -10.72 7.34
C CYS A 44 12.09 -10.54 5.87
N ARG A 45 12.39 -11.65 5.19
CA ARG A 45 12.70 -11.66 3.75
C ARG A 45 11.55 -11.11 2.92
N SER A 46 10.33 -11.52 3.22
CA SER A 46 9.13 -11.05 2.51
C SER A 46 8.87 -9.57 2.76
N ALA A 47 9.16 -9.06 3.95
CA ALA A 47 9.01 -7.64 4.30
C ALA A 47 9.89 -6.72 3.44
N ILE A 48 11.12 -7.16 3.10
CA ILE A 48 12.04 -6.41 2.25
C ILE A 48 11.43 -6.14 0.86
N PHE A 49 10.68 -7.09 0.29
CA PHE A 49 10.04 -6.88 -1.01
C PHE A 49 8.66 -6.22 -0.87
N PHE A 50 7.93 -6.52 0.20
CA PHE A 50 6.58 -6.04 0.41
C PHE A 50 6.50 -4.53 0.66
N ILE A 51 7.47 -3.97 1.41
CA ILE A 51 7.51 -2.54 1.71
C ILE A 51 7.61 -1.69 0.44
N PRO A 52 8.64 -1.83 -0.42
CA PRO A 52 8.77 -0.99 -1.61
C PRO A 52 7.62 -1.19 -2.59
N GLU A 53 7.10 -2.41 -2.71
CA GLU A 53 5.94 -2.71 -3.54
C GLU A 53 4.70 -1.95 -3.08
N MET A 54 4.34 -2.04 -1.80
CA MET A 54 3.19 -1.34 -1.23
C MET A 54 3.35 0.18 -1.34
N THR A 55 4.57 0.69 -1.16
CA THR A 55 4.87 2.11 -1.30
C THR A 55 4.75 2.59 -2.74
N LEU A 56 5.23 1.79 -3.70
CA LEU A 56 5.11 2.09 -5.12
C LEU A 56 3.66 2.02 -5.60
N GLU A 57 2.91 1.00 -5.20
CA GLU A 57 1.51 0.84 -5.56
C GLU A 57 0.68 2.02 -5.04
N SER A 58 0.76 2.31 -3.74
CA SER A 58 0.05 3.43 -3.13
C SER A 58 0.40 4.78 -3.79
N ARG A 59 1.68 5.00 -4.14
CA ARG A 59 2.12 6.24 -4.80
C ARG A 59 1.80 6.30 -6.30
N THR A 60 1.79 5.18 -7.02
CA THR A 60 1.39 5.14 -8.44
C THR A 60 -0.10 5.40 -8.60
N VAL A 61 -0.93 4.82 -7.71
CA VAL A 61 -2.39 5.03 -7.69
C VAL A 61 -2.76 6.46 -7.31
N THR A 62 -2.02 7.07 -6.37
CA THR A 62 -2.27 8.45 -5.92
C THR A 62 -1.55 9.52 -6.74
N ALA A 63 -0.60 9.15 -7.62
CA ALA A 63 0.10 10.09 -8.48
C ALA A 63 -0.90 10.81 -9.40
N ARG A 64 -0.95 12.14 -9.34
CA ARG A 64 -1.83 12.98 -10.17
C ARG A 64 -1.35 13.09 -11.62
N GLU A 65 -0.04 13.06 -11.85
CA GLU A 65 0.54 13.22 -13.19
C GLU A 65 0.46 11.92 -14.01
N MET A 66 0.27 12.05 -15.33
CA MET A 66 0.35 10.93 -16.27
C MET A 66 1.80 10.46 -16.35
N LEU A 67 2.08 9.30 -15.73
CA LEU A 67 3.41 8.70 -15.78
C LEU A 67 3.60 8.03 -17.15
N PRO A 68 4.59 8.46 -17.96
CA PRO A 68 4.92 7.78 -19.19
C PRO A 68 5.44 6.36 -18.88
N PHE A 69 4.71 5.34 -19.32
CA PHE A 69 4.94 3.92 -18.99
C PHE A 69 6.34 3.40 -19.33
N PHE A 70 6.92 3.87 -20.43
CA PHE A 70 8.23 3.41 -20.93
C PHE A 70 9.40 4.30 -20.46
N ASP A 71 9.12 5.49 -19.93
CA ASP A 71 10.14 6.42 -19.46
C ASP A 71 10.31 6.31 -17.94
N VAL A 72 10.86 5.17 -17.47
CA VAL A 72 11.17 4.93 -16.06
C VAL A 72 12.01 6.07 -15.46
N ARG A 73 12.91 6.66 -16.26
CA ARG A 73 13.75 7.80 -15.86
C ARG A 73 12.96 9.07 -15.57
N ARG A 74 11.80 9.27 -16.22
CA ARG A 74 10.89 10.41 -15.95
C ARG A 74 9.90 10.08 -14.84
N ALA A 75 9.53 8.82 -14.67
CA ALA A 75 8.64 8.38 -13.60
C ALA A 75 9.31 8.45 -12.21
N ILE A 76 10.57 8.03 -12.08
CA ILE A 76 11.27 7.98 -10.78
C ILE A 76 11.28 9.34 -10.04
N PRO A 77 11.60 10.49 -10.66
CA PRO A 77 11.53 11.81 -10.02
C PRO A 77 10.12 12.23 -9.58
N VAL A 78 9.08 11.78 -10.28
CA VAL A 78 7.68 12.08 -9.97
C VAL A 78 7.21 11.24 -8.78
N LEU A 79 7.61 9.97 -8.72
CA LEU A 79 7.27 9.04 -7.62
C LEU A 79 8.10 9.27 -6.36
N PHE A 80 9.40 9.45 -6.49
CA PHE A 80 10.33 9.52 -5.35
C PHE A 80 10.86 10.93 -5.12
N SER A 81 10.85 11.35 -3.85
CA SER A 81 11.42 12.62 -3.44
C SER A 81 12.95 12.63 -3.67
N ARG A 82 13.55 13.81 -3.86
CA ARG A 82 15.02 13.96 -4.04
C ARG A 82 15.86 13.22 -2.98
N PRO A 83 15.54 13.27 -1.66
CA PRO A 83 16.27 12.49 -0.65
C PRO A 83 16.06 10.97 -0.77
N GLU A 84 14.85 10.50 -1.07
CA GLU A 84 14.54 9.07 -1.24
C GLU A 84 15.31 8.46 -2.43
N ARG A 85 15.54 9.25 -3.49
CA ARG A 85 16.33 8.81 -4.65
C ARG A 85 17.81 8.64 -4.34
N ARG A 86 18.34 9.44 -3.41
CA ARG A 86 19.75 9.33 -2.98
C ARG A 86 19.95 8.20 -1.97
N GLN A 87 18.91 7.88 -1.20
CA GLN A 87 18.97 6.92 -0.11
C GLN A 87 17.70 6.06 -0.11
N PRO A 88 17.66 4.94 -0.86
CA PRO A 88 16.48 4.10 -0.97
C PRO A 88 16.10 3.43 0.36
N TRP A 89 17.06 3.28 1.29
CA TRP A 89 16.77 2.80 2.64
C TRP A 89 15.89 3.77 3.46
N LEU A 90 15.80 5.04 3.07
CA LEU A 90 14.94 6.03 3.72
C LEU A 90 13.45 5.67 3.60
N LEU A 91 13.08 4.84 2.61
CA LEU A 91 11.73 4.31 2.46
C LEU A 91 11.34 3.40 3.65
N TYR A 92 12.30 2.63 4.15
CA TYR A 92 12.12 1.77 5.32
C TYR A 92 12.12 2.57 6.63
N LEU A 93 12.71 3.77 6.62
CA LEU A 93 12.72 4.67 7.77
C LEU A 93 11.42 5.48 7.92
N THR A 94 10.42 5.26 7.05
CA THR A 94 9.11 5.91 7.18
C THR A 94 8.47 5.44 8.49
N PRO A 95 8.21 6.34 9.46
CA PRO A 95 7.80 5.96 10.81
C PRO A 95 6.50 5.14 10.75
N GLY A 96 6.53 3.94 11.30
CA GLY A 96 5.36 3.07 11.38
C GLY A 96 5.14 2.11 10.19
N VAL A 97 5.80 2.26 9.04
CA VAL A 97 5.60 1.34 7.89
C VAL A 97 6.15 -0.06 8.18
N VAL A 98 7.35 -0.15 8.77
CA VAL A 98 7.96 -1.43 9.14
C VAL A 98 7.11 -2.22 10.16
N PRO A 99 6.70 -1.67 11.31
CA PRO A 99 5.90 -2.44 12.27
C PRO A 99 4.53 -2.84 11.71
N VAL A 100 3.89 -2.00 10.90
CA VAL A 100 2.60 -2.35 10.24
C VAL A 100 2.79 -3.51 9.27
N THR A 101 3.81 -3.45 8.42
CA THR A 101 4.06 -4.48 7.41
C THR A 101 4.48 -5.80 8.04
N LEU A 102 5.31 -5.78 9.08
CA LEU A 102 5.64 -6.97 9.86
C LEU A 102 4.39 -7.58 10.52
N LEU A 103 3.54 -6.75 11.12
CA LEU A 103 2.29 -7.22 11.73
C LEU A 103 1.35 -7.82 10.68
N GLN A 104 1.24 -7.19 9.51
CA GLN A 104 0.40 -7.69 8.41
C GLN A 104 0.90 -9.04 7.89
N LEU A 105 2.22 -9.20 7.71
CA LEU A 105 2.82 -10.46 7.29
C LEU A 105 2.69 -11.54 8.37
N ALA A 106 2.88 -11.20 9.64
CA ALA A 106 2.70 -12.12 10.75
C ALA A 106 1.24 -12.59 10.85
N CYS A 107 0.26 -11.68 10.82
CA CYS A 107 -1.15 -12.03 10.79
C CYS A 107 -1.50 -12.89 9.56
N GLY A 108 -0.97 -12.56 8.39
CA GLY A 108 -1.17 -13.36 7.19
C GLY A 108 -0.63 -14.78 7.31
N HIS A 109 0.57 -14.94 7.88
CA HIS A 109 1.18 -16.25 8.11
C HIS A 109 0.41 -17.06 9.16
N LEU A 110 -0.01 -16.43 10.27
CA LEU A 110 -0.82 -17.09 11.29
C LEU A 110 -2.16 -17.58 10.73
N VAL A 111 -2.84 -16.77 9.92
CA VAL A 111 -4.10 -17.18 9.31
C VAL A 111 -3.89 -18.30 8.30
N ALA A 112 -2.79 -18.29 7.54
CA ALA A 112 -2.45 -19.39 6.64
C ALA A 112 -2.17 -20.69 7.42
N GLN A 113 -1.40 -20.63 8.51
CA GLN A 113 -1.15 -21.77 9.40
C GLN A 113 -2.45 -22.33 9.99
N ILE A 114 -3.34 -21.45 10.46
CA ILE A 114 -4.67 -21.85 10.95
C ILE A 114 -5.47 -22.49 9.82
N GLN A 115 -5.47 -21.91 8.62
CA GLN A 115 -6.19 -22.44 7.47
C GLN A 115 -5.66 -23.82 7.06
N ASP A 116 -4.35 -24.04 7.06
CA ASP A 116 -3.73 -25.32 6.74
C ASP A 116 -4.07 -26.37 7.80
N ALA A 117 -3.99 -26.01 9.08
CA ALA A 117 -4.37 -26.89 10.19
C ALA A 117 -5.87 -27.23 10.19
N VAL A 118 -6.73 -26.26 9.90
CA VAL A 118 -8.18 -26.49 9.78
C VAL A 118 -8.47 -27.34 8.56
N THR A 119 -7.80 -27.11 7.43
CA THR A 119 -8.00 -27.89 6.20
C THR A 119 -7.54 -29.33 6.40
N SER A 120 -6.41 -29.59 7.07
CA SER A 120 -5.97 -30.96 7.35
C SER A 120 -6.93 -31.70 8.26
N LEU A 121 -7.41 -31.06 9.34
CA LEU A 121 -8.40 -31.64 10.25
C LEU A 121 -9.76 -31.90 9.59
N VAL A 122 -10.18 -31.04 8.65
CA VAL A 122 -11.44 -31.20 7.92
C VAL A 122 -11.33 -32.27 6.84
N VAL A 123 -10.21 -32.35 6.11
CA VAL A 123 -9.97 -33.38 5.10
C VAL A 123 -10.01 -34.79 5.71
N ASP A 124 -9.43 -34.98 6.90
CA ASP A 124 -9.50 -36.28 7.61
C ASP A 124 -10.92 -36.68 8.02
N ARG A 125 -11.82 -35.71 8.21
CA ARG A 125 -13.24 -35.93 8.52
C ARG A 125 -14.14 -36.04 7.28
N GLU A 126 -13.74 -35.46 6.16
CA GLU A 126 -14.57 -35.32 4.95
C GLU A 126 -14.61 -36.55 4.03
N ILE A 127 -13.91 -37.63 4.35
CA ILE A 127 -14.16 -38.94 3.69
C ILE A 127 -15.64 -39.36 3.83
N SER A 128 -16.41 -38.73 4.73
CA SER A 128 -17.82 -39.04 5.01
C SER A 128 -18.86 -37.97 4.57
N TYR A 129 -18.48 -36.70 4.36
CA TYR A 129 -19.42 -35.61 4.03
C TYR A 129 -18.79 -34.69 2.95
N GLY A 130 -19.42 -34.62 1.78
CA GLY A 130 -18.80 -34.13 0.53
C GLY A 130 -18.41 -32.64 0.45
N VAL A 131 -17.95 -32.27 -0.75
CA VAL A 131 -17.25 -31.03 -1.18
C VAL A 131 -17.79 -29.69 -0.62
N SER A 132 -19.03 -29.61 -0.15
CA SER A 132 -19.67 -28.37 0.30
C SER A 132 -19.13 -27.83 1.62
N THR A 133 -18.75 -28.68 2.57
CA THR A 133 -18.31 -28.23 3.92
C THR A 133 -16.92 -27.61 3.88
N LEU A 134 -15.97 -28.21 3.16
CA LEU A 134 -14.62 -27.70 2.97
C LEU A 134 -14.60 -26.39 2.17
N THR A 135 -15.50 -26.20 1.21
CA THR A 135 -15.66 -24.88 0.55
C THR A 135 -16.14 -23.80 1.51
N LEU A 136 -17.06 -24.12 2.42
CA LEU A 136 -17.62 -23.16 3.38
C LEU A 136 -16.58 -22.77 4.43
N VAL A 137 -15.81 -23.75 4.92
CA VAL A 137 -14.69 -23.51 5.85
C VAL A 137 -13.62 -22.64 5.20
N ARG A 138 -13.20 -22.96 3.97
CA ARG A 138 -12.24 -22.13 3.22
C ARG A 138 -12.76 -20.71 3.02
N LEU A 139 -14.02 -20.55 2.65
CA LEU A 139 -14.64 -19.23 2.49
C LEU A 139 -14.61 -18.44 3.81
N GLY A 140 -14.95 -19.07 4.93
CA GLY A 140 -14.87 -18.48 6.27
C GLY A 140 -13.46 -18.01 6.62
N CYS A 141 -12.43 -18.81 6.34
CA CYS A 141 -11.04 -18.43 6.54
C CYS A 141 -10.63 -17.23 5.66
N VAL A 142 -11.05 -17.19 4.40
CA VAL A 142 -10.77 -16.05 3.49
C VAL A 142 -11.44 -14.76 4.01
N ILE A 143 -12.68 -14.85 4.49
CA ILE A 143 -13.39 -13.71 5.09
C ILE A 143 -12.66 -13.22 6.35
N LEU A 144 -12.24 -14.13 7.23
CA LEU A 144 -11.53 -13.77 8.47
C LEU A 144 -10.17 -13.13 8.15
N ARG A 145 -9.42 -13.71 7.20
CA ARG A 145 -8.15 -13.16 6.72
C ARG A 145 -8.33 -11.73 6.23
N THR A 146 -9.28 -11.53 5.32
CA THR A 146 -9.53 -10.21 4.73
C THR A 146 -9.95 -9.21 5.80
N ALA A 147 -10.87 -9.55 6.69
CA ALA A 147 -11.31 -8.68 7.79
C ALA A 147 -10.15 -8.24 8.72
N MET A 148 -9.18 -9.13 8.98
CA MET A 148 -8.02 -8.78 9.81
C MET A 148 -6.97 -7.97 9.04
N THR A 149 -6.70 -8.28 7.77
CA THR A 149 -5.64 -7.62 7.02
C THR A 149 -6.06 -6.26 6.44
N THR A 150 -7.35 -6.05 6.16
CA THR A 150 -7.85 -4.80 5.55
C THR A 150 -7.58 -3.55 6.39
N PRO A 151 -7.87 -3.48 7.70
CA PRO A 151 -7.56 -2.26 8.47
C PRO A 151 -6.06 -1.97 8.51
N LEU A 152 -5.23 -3.01 8.60
CA LEU A 152 -3.77 -2.87 8.58
C LEU A 152 -3.29 -2.31 7.25
N GLN A 153 -3.83 -2.79 6.13
CA GLN A 153 -3.51 -2.28 4.80
C GLN A 153 -3.90 -0.80 4.65
N VAL A 154 -5.06 -0.38 5.14
CA VAL A 154 -5.49 1.02 5.08
C VAL A 154 -4.52 1.91 5.86
N ILE A 155 -4.11 1.50 7.05
CA ILE A 155 -3.11 2.21 7.86
C ILE A 155 -1.75 2.24 7.14
N ALA A 156 -1.33 1.10 6.57
CA ALA A 156 -0.08 0.97 5.83
C ALA A 156 -0.02 1.92 4.62
N VAL A 157 -1.09 1.97 3.83
CA VAL A 157 -1.21 2.83 2.65
C VAL A 157 -1.18 4.30 3.06
N ARG A 158 -1.89 4.70 4.12
CA ARG A 158 -1.86 6.09 4.61
C ARG A 158 -0.47 6.51 5.09
N LEU A 159 0.25 5.62 5.76
CA LEU A 159 1.64 5.87 6.16
C LEU A 159 2.60 5.89 4.95
N ALA A 160 2.39 5.04 3.96
CA ALA A 160 3.23 4.96 2.76
C ALA A 160 3.07 6.17 1.81
N ILE A 161 1.87 6.77 1.80
CA ILE A 161 1.58 8.02 1.10
C ILE A 161 2.31 9.19 1.75
N GLN A 162 2.58 9.15 3.07
CA GLN A 162 3.37 10.19 3.71
C GLN A 162 4.77 10.23 3.12
N ARG A 163 5.05 11.29 2.36
CA ARG A 163 6.38 11.55 1.84
C ARG A 163 7.28 11.92 3.01
N ASN A 164 8.42 11.25 3.14
CA ASN A 164 9.43 11.62 4.13
C ASN A 164 10.01 12.98 3.76
N ARG A 165 9.37 14.06 4.24
CA ARG A 165 9.87 15.42 4.13
C ARG A 165 10.87 15.58 5.27
N SER A 166 12.15 15.59 4.92
CA SER A 166 13.19 16.02 5.84
C SER A 166 12.80 17.39 6.43
N PRO A 167 12.71 17.57 7.76
CA PRO A 167 12.37 18.85 8.38
C PRO A 167 13.38 19.97 8.07
N VAL A 168 14.49 19.64 7.41
CA VAL A 168 15.55 20.56 6.98
C VAL A 168 15.07 21.66 6.00
N SER A 169 13.89 21.54 5.37
CA SER A 169 13.37 22.60 4.49
C SER A 169 12.40 23.60 5.15
N LEU A 170 11.90 23.34 6.36
CA LEU A 170 11.02 24.30 7.05
C LEU A 170 11.78 25.35 7.88
N GLY A 171 13.07 25.12 8.16
CA GLY A 171 13.91 26.06 8.92
C GLY A 171 14.87 26.92 8.09
N LYS A 172 15.08 26.65 6.79
CA LYS A 172 16.20 27.27 6.05
C LYS A 172 15.86 28.04 4.77
N ASN A 173 14.62 27.97 4.26
CA ASN A 173 14.25 28.60 2.98
C ASN A 173 13.13 29.65 3.05
N ARG A 174 12.83 30.23 4.22
CA ARG A 174 12.03 31.48 4.29
C ARG A 174 12.79 32.74 3.85
N LEU A 175 14.04 32.60 3.38
CA LEU A 175 14.90 33.76 3.07
C LEU A 175 15.54 33.75 1.68
N SER A 176 15.07 32.94 0.72
CA SER A 176 15.66 33.02 -0.62
C SER A 176 14.69 32.71 -1.76
N ILE A 177 14.35 33.79 -2.48
CA ILE A 177 14.28 33.90 -3.95
C ILE A 177 12.87 34.07 -4.52
N ASN A 178 12.58 35.34 -4.85
CA ASN A 178 11.52 35.93 -5.67
C ASN A 178 11.38 35.34 -7.11
N GLY A 179 11.71 34.07 -7.33
CA GLY A 179 11.66 33.40 -8.64
C GLY A 179 10.58 32.32 -8.74
N SER A 180 9.84 32.04 -7.66
CA SER A 180 8.89 30.91 -7.57
C SER A 180 7.43 31.27 -7.83
N GLU A 181 7.09 32.55 -8.04
CA GLU A 181 5.71 32.98 -8.33
C GLU A 181 5.21 32.46 -9.69
N LYS A 182 6.07 32.45 -10.72
CA LYS A 182 5.66 32.02 -12.07
C LYS A 182 5.42 30.52 -12.24
N LEU A 183 5.92 29.68 -11.32
CA LEU A 183 5.66 28.23 -11.33
C LEU A 183 4.46 27.86 -10.44
N ALA A 184 4.24 28.62 -9.36
CA ALA A 184 3.06 28.47 -8.51
C ALA A 184 1.77 28.86 -9.27
N GLU A 185 1.84 29.88 -10.13
CA GLU A 185 0.69 30.36 -10.91
C GLU A 185 0.26 29.39 -12.03
N ARG A 186 1.15 28.51 -12.52
CA ARG A 186 0.78 27.45 -13.48
C ARG A 186 0.12 26.23 -12.85
N LEU A 187 0.28 26.04 -11.53
CA LEU A 187 -0.33 24.92 -10.80
C LEU A 187 -1.71 25.29 -10.23
N THR A 188 -2.00 26.57 -10.04
CA THR A 188 -3.28 27.05 -9.49
C THR A 188 -4.41 27.09 -10.50
N THR A 189 -4.13 27.11 -11.81
CA THR A 189 -5.20 27.23 -12.83
C THR A 189 -5.95 25.92 -13.11
N GLU A 190 -5.42 24.76 -12.70
CA GLU A 190 -6.12 23.45 -12.82
C GLU A 190 -6.73 22.95 -11.49
N GLU A 191 -6.58 23.71 -10.40
CA GLU A 191 -7.11 23.38 -9.06
C GLU A 191 -8.55 23.89 -8.85
N GLN A 192 -9.49 23.44 -9.69
CA GLN A 192 -10.91 23.47 -9.32
C GLN A 192 -11.52 22.08 -9.42
N VAL A 193 -12.03 21.60 -8.28
CA VAL A 193 -12.81 20.36 -8.07
C VAL A 193 -11.99 19.10 -7.73
N LEU A 194 -11.17 19.19 -6.68
CA LEU A 194 -11.27 18.27 -5.53
C LEU A 194 -10.48 18.91 -4.37
N HIS A 195 -11.18 19.43 -3.36
CA HIS A 195 -10.55 19.73 -2.06
C HIS A 195 -10.17 18.41 -1.37
N LEU A 196 -9.12 17.76 -1.88
CA LEU A 196 -8.38 16.75 -1.15
C LEU A 196 -7.53 17.54 -0.16
N ARG A 197 -8.05 17.68 1.06
CA ARG A 197 -7.42 18.24 2.27
C ARG A 197 -5.91 18.34 2.09
N THR A 198 -5.43 19.55 1.80
CA THR A 198 -4.03 19.81 1.48
C THR A 198 -3.18 19.34 2.66
N ASP A 199 -2.21 18.47 2.40
CA ASP A 199 -1.25 17.88 3.37
C ASP A 199 -0.35 18.91 4.11
N LEU A 200 -0.77 20.18 4.18
CA LEU A 200 -0.05 21.27 4.84
C LEU A 200 -0.46 21.47 6.30
N ASP A 201 -1.70 21.11 6.68
CA ASP A 201 -2.25 21.51 7.98
C ASP A 201 -2.26 20.41 9.05
N LEU A 202 -2.06 19.14 8.68
CA LEU A 202 -2.00 18.04 9.65
C LEU A 202 -0.54 17.66 9.98
N PRO A 203 -0.20 17.51 11.28
CA PRO A 203 1.12 17.01 11.66
C PRO A 203 1.34 15.60 11.08
N PRO A 204 2.56 15.28 10.61
CA PRO A 204 2.87 13.93 10.12
C PRO A 204 2.61 12.90 11.23
N TYR A 205 2.17 11.69 10.85
CA TYR A 205 1.90 10.65 11.83
C TYR A 205 3.21 10.24 12.50
N THR A 206 3.21 10.24 13.82
CA THR A 206 4.41 9.87 14.60
C THR A 206 4.63 8.37 14.62
N GLY A 207 3.59 7.59 14.34
CA GLY A 207 3.67 6.14 14.18
C GLY A 207 2.34 5.49 13.79
N MET A 208 2.35 4.15 13.72
CA MET A 208 1.20 3.33 13.37
C MET A 208 -0.04 3.63 14.23
N TRP A 209 0.17 3.70 15.53
CA TRP A 209 -0.91 3.84 16.50
C TRP A 209 -1.56 5.23 16.47
N ASP A 210 -0.74 6.25 16.22
CA ASP A 210 -1.18 7.63 16.04
C ASP A 210 -2.02 7.76 14.77
N CYS A 211 -1.54 7.19 13.66
CA CYS A 211 -2.29 7.09 12.41
C CYS A 211 -3.65 6.40 12.61
N ALA A 212 -3.68 5.24 13.26
CA ALA A 212 -4.92 4.52 13.54
C ALA A 212 -5.92 5.36 14.34
N ARG A 213 -5.46 6.04 15.40
CA ARG A 213 -6.31 6.91 16.23
C ARG A 213 -6.86 8.10 15.45
N CYS A 214 -6.04 8.74 14.62
CA CYS A 214 -6.49 9.86 13.79
C CYS A 214 -7.56 9.43 12.78
N ILE A 215 -7.36 8.31 12.09
CA ILE A 215 -8.36 7.77 11.14
C ILE A 215 -9.70 7.54 11.85
N ILE A 216 -9.66 6.88 13.01
CA ILE A 216 -10.87 6.58 13.79
C ILE A 216 -11.58 7.85 14.24
N LYS A 217 -10.82 8.89 14.65
CA LYS A 217 -11.39 10.16 15.10
C LYS A 217 -11.96 11.02 13.97
N GLU A 218 -11.31 11.05 12.81
CA GLU A 218 -11.67 11.94 11.71
C GLU A 218 -12.73 11.36 10.78
N GLU A 219 -12.64 10.06 10.49
CA GLU A 219 -13.40 9.41 9.43
C GLU A 219 -14.33 8.31 9.95
N GLY A 220 -14.09 7.84 11.19
CA GLY A 220 -14.82 6.76 11.82
C GLY A 220 -14.33 5.37 11.43
N LEU A 221 -14.73 4.37 12.23
CA LEU A 221 -14.33 2.97 12.06
C LEU A 221 -14.78 2.37 10.72
N TRP A 222 -15.87 2.86 10.14
CA TRP A 222 -16.44 2.35 8.89
C TRP A 222 -15.53 2.58 7.68
N VAL A 223 -14.66 3.59 7.70
CA VAL A 223 -13.75 3.85 6.58
C VAL A 223 -12.66 2.79 6.46
N LEU A 224 -12.26 2.16 7.57
CA LEU A 224 -11.31 1.04 7.56
C LEU A 224 -11.86 -0.18 6.81
N TYR A 225 -13.18 -0.38 6.87
CA TYR A 225 -13.85 -1.50 6.22
C TYR A 225 -14.46 -1.16 4.86
N ARG A 226 -14.55 0.12 4.49
CA ARG A 226 -15.12 0.53 3.19
C ARG A 226 -14.37 -0.08 2.00
N THR A 227 -13.07 -0.33 2.14
CA THR A 227 -12.21 -0.92 1.10
C THR A 227 -12.23 -2.46 1.10
N SER A 228 -12.82 -3.10 2.12
CA SER A 228 -12.78 -4.56 2.28
C SER A 228 -13.48 -5.31 1.15
N CYS A 229 -14.55 -4.74 0.59
CA CYS A 229 -15.27 -5.33 -0.55
C CYS A 229 -14.43 -5.41 -1.83
N MET A 230 -13.56 -4.43 -2.11
CA MET A 230 -12.68 -4.48 -3.29
C MET A 230 -11.56 -5.51 -3.12
N LEU A 231 -11.05 -5.67 -1.90
CA LEU A 231 -10.00 -6.63 -1.58
C LEU A 231 -10.52 -8.07 -1.59
N PHE A 232 -11.75 -8.30 -1.13
CA PHE A 232 -12.41 -9.60 -1.22
C PHE A 232 -12.52 -10.10 -2.67
N LEU A 233 -12.82 -9.19 -3.61
CA LEU A 233 -12.90 -9.49 -5.04
C LEU A 233 -11.55 -9.77 -5.71
N SER A 234 -10.44 -9.35 -5.09
CA SER A 234 -9.07 -9.57 -5.61
C SER A 234 -8.44 -10.88 -5.11
N MET A 235 -8.96 -11.43 -4.01
CA MET A 235 -8.44 -12.65 -3.38
C MET A 235 -9.27 -13.92 -3.64
N SER A 236 -10.47 -13.80 -4.21
CA SER A 236 -11.24 -14.94 -4.78
C SER A 236 -10.86 -15.17 -6.23
#